data_AF-A0A951ICF9-F1
#
_entry.id   AF-A0A951ICF9-F1
#
_cell.length_a   1.000
_cell.length_b   1.000
_cell.length_c   1.000
_cell.angle_alpha   90.00
_cell.angle_beta   90.00
_cell.angle_gamma   90.00
#
_symmetry.space_group_name_H-M   'P 1'
#
loop_
_entity.id
_entity.type
_entity.pdbx_description
1 polymer ?
#
loop_
_entity_poly.entity_id
_entity_poly.type
_entity_poly.pdbx_seq_one_letter_code
_entity_poly.pdbx_strand_id
1 'polypeptide(L)'
;GTAWVLSETPASIVLSADSLKESKRTSLILVNSDKGGMDGSVTSILGDFSSYAMRAKMAKMKPEEYAKELTTRIGNDMSVSNVGIDSLKLYDQPLGITYDLHMKLNDEDIIYFNPLLNEAIKKNPFTSAERKYPIEMPYTFDETFVLDMEVPKGYKVDELPKSVRYKFNEDEGMFEYIFAKTPEKVQMRCRMAVFKANFAQEDYESLREFFSFAIKKQGEQIVFKKTRP
;
A
#
# COMPACT_ATOMS: atom_id res chain seq x y z
N GLY A 1 3.54 -24.25 -15.58
CA GLY A 1 3.33 -25.29 -16.61
C GLY A 1 4.05 -24.92 -17.90
N THR A 2 4.34 -25.88 -18.76
CA THR A 2 5.07 -25.64 -20.02
C THR A 2 4.11 -25.21 -21.14
N ALA A 3 4.47 -24.17 -21.88
CA ALA A 3 3.77 -23.70 -23.08
C ALA A 3 4.76 -23.67 -24.26
N TRP A 4 4.24 -23.72 -25.49
CA TRP A 4 5.05 -23.67 -26.70
C TRP A 4 4.75 -22.38 -27.47
N VAL A 5 5.81 -21.69 -27.92
CA VAL A 5 5.68 -20.55 -28.83
C VAL A 5 5.35 -21.08 -30.22
N LEU A 6 4.30 -20.54 -30.82
CA LEU A 6 3.99 -20.76 -32.23
C LEU A 6 4.85 -19.81 -33.08
N SER A 7 6.00 -20.30 -33.54
CA SER A 7 6.94 -19.58 -34.43
C SER A 7 7.67 -20.58 -35.35
N GLU A 8 8.40 -20.08 -36.37
CA GLU A 8 9.18 -20.92 -37.29
C GLU A 8 10.20 -21.82 -36.57
N THR A 9 10.68 -21.39 -35.41
CA THR A 9 11.52 -22.16 -34.49
C THR A 9 10.82 -22.31 -33.15
N PRO A 10 10.05 -23.40 -32.93
CA PRO A 10 9.29 -23.59 -31.71
C PRO A 10 10.19 -23.58 -30.48
N ALA A 11 9.85 -22.75 -29.51
CA ALA A 11 10.53 -22.67 -28.23
C ALA A 11 9.57 -23.03 -27.10
N SER A 12 10.05 -23.84 -26.15
CA SER A 12 9.32 -24.11 -24.90
C SER A 12 9.50 -22.93 -23.94
N ILE A 13 8.40 -22.42 -23.41
CA ILE A 13 8.37 -21.43 -22.32
C ILE A 13 7.81 -22.10 -21.07
N VAL A 14 8.50 -21.96 -19.95
CA VAL A 14 7.97 -22.37 -18.65
C VAL A 14 7.20 -21.20 -18.05
N LEU A 15 5.88 -21.35 -17.92
CA LEU A 15 5.05 -20.42 -17.19
C LEU A 15 5.17 -20.75 -15.69
N SER A 16 5.89 -19.89 -14.95
CA SER A 16 6.02 -19.96 -13.49
C SER A 16 5.29 -18.78 -12.85
N ALA A 17 4.73 -18.97 -11.67
CA ALA A 17 4.17 -17.87 -10.88
C ALA A 17 5.25 -16.80 -10.56
N ASP A 18 6.52 -17.21 -10.46
CA ASP A 18 7.65 -16.29 -10.25
C ASP A 18 7.84 -15.31 -11.41
N SER A 19 7.37 -15.68 -12.62
CA SER A 19 7.45 -14.83 -13.82
C SER A 19 6.36 -13.76 -13.88
N LEU A 20 5.33 -13.87 -13.02
CA LEU A 20 4.26 -12.90 -12.90
C LEU A 20 4.61 -11.93 -11.77
N LYS A 21 4.58 -10.63 -12.08
CA LYS A 21 4.87 -9.56 -11.13
C LYS A 21 3.71 -8.60 -11.02
N GLU A 22 3.10 -8.56 -9.84
CA GLU A 22 2.15 -7.51 -9.47
C GLU A 22 2.92 -6.31 -8.92
N SER A 23 2.85 -5.17 -9.60
CA SER A 23 3.50 -3.93 -9.12
C SER A 23 2.44 -2.87 -8.83
N LYS A 24 2.42 -2.36 -7.61
CA LYS A 24 1.50 -1.29 -7.19
C LYS A 24 2.26 -0.13 -6.61
N ARG A 25 1.89 1.08 -7.00
CA ARG A 25 2.46 2.33 -6.45
C ARG A 25 1.34 3.26 -6.03
N THR A 26 1.36 3.68 -4.78
CA THR A 26 0.45 4.71 -4.26
C THR A 26 1.28 5.87 -3.72
N SER A 27 0.91 7.09 -4.06
CA SER A 27 1.45 8.31 -3.48
C SER A 27 0.33 9.13 -2.84
N LEU A 28 0.56 9.56 -1.60
CA LEU A 28 -0.29 10.48 -0.85
C LEU A 28 0.48 11.77 -0.61
N ILE A 29 -0.09 12.89 -1.05
CA ILE A 29 0.39 14.23 -0.72
C ILE A 29 -0.62 14.87 0.22
N LEU A 30 -0.18 15.42 1.36
CA LEU A 30 -1.01 16.16 2.31
C LEU A 30 -0.44 17.54 2.57
N VAL A 31 -1.29 18.56 2.43
CA VAL A 31 -0.94 19.97 2.65
C VAL A 31 -1.92 20.60 3.64
N ASN A 32 -1.49 21.63 4.34
CA ASN A 32 -2.38 22.35 5.25
C ASN A 32 -3.48 23.07 4.48
N SER A 33 -4.74 22.87 4.90
CA SER A 33 -5.87 23.56 4.29
C SER A 33 -6.01 24.99 4.82
N ASP A 34 -6.48 25.91 3.98
CA ASP A 34 -6.87 27.26 4.40
C ASP A 34 -8.19 27.27 5.18
N LYS A 35 -9.01 26.22 5.05
CA LYS A 35 -10.32 26.08 5.71
C LYS A 35 -10.24 25.31 7.04
N GLY A 36 -9.03 25.02 7.50
CA GLY A 36 -8.77 24.16 8.66
C GLY A 36 -8.63 22.69 8.26
N GLY A 37 -7.84 21.93 9.02
CA GLY A 37 -7.48 20.55 8.66
C GLY A 37 -6.39 20.47 7.59
N MET A 38 -6.35 19.35 6.87
CA MET A 38 -5.41 19.10 5.78
C MET A 38 -6.14 18.61 4.54
N ASP A 39 -5.73 19.10 3.38
CA ASP A 39 -6.17 18.62 2.08
C ASP A 39 -5.10 17.70 1.50
N GLY A 40 -5.52 16.66 0.78
CA GLY A 40 -4.59 15.73 0.18
C GLY A 40 -5.03 15.20 -1.16
N SER A 41 -4.07 14.68 -1.90
CA SER A 41 -4.28 14.01 -3.17
C SER A 41 -3.64 12.64 -3.12
N VAL A 42 -4.41 11.62 -3.48
CA VAL A 42 -3.92 10.24 -3.64
C VAL A 42 -3.89 9.90 -5.11
N THR A 43 -2.79 9.31 -5.53
CA THR A 43 -2.64 8.70 -6.86
C THR A 43 -2.13 7.27 -6.68
N SER A 44 -2.85 6.30 -7.21
CA SER A 44 -2.50 4.89 -7.21
C SER A 44 -2.41 4.36 -8.63
N ILE A 45 -1.29 3.75 -8.98
CA ILE A 45 -1.12 2.93 -10.19
C ILE A 45 -1.17 1.47 -9.72
N LEU A 46 -2.20 0.76 -10.15
CA LEU A 46 -2.42 -0.64 -9.78
C LEU A 46 -1.60 -1.58 -10.65
N GLY A 47 -1.31 -2.78 -10.15
CA GLY A 47 -0.77 -3.87 -10.96
C GLY A 47 -1.87 -4.56 -11.76
N ASP A 48 -1.51 -5.54 -12.59
CA ASP A 48 -2.42 -6.20 -13.53
C ASP A 48 -3.60 -6.88 -12.82
N PHE A 49 -3.32 -7.63 -11.75
CA PHE A 49 -4.35 -8.35 -10.99
C PHE A 49 -5.25 -7.38 -10.22
N SER A 50 -4.67 -6.36 -9.60
CA SER A 50 -5.41 -5.31 -8.90
C SER A 50 -6.26 -4.48 -9.86
N SER A 51 -5.75 -4.22 -11.08
CA SER A 51 -6.47 -3.54 -12.15
C SER A 51 -7.66 -4.35 -12.63
N TYR A 52 -7.49 -5.66 -12.83
CA TYR A 52 -8.59 -6.57 -13.16
C TYR A 52 -9.67 -6.56 -12.06
N ALA A 53 -9.28 -6.71 -10.80
CA ALA A 53 -10.20 -6.69 -9.67
C ALA A 53 -10.97 -5.35 -9.57
N MET A 54 -10.27 -4.22 -9.80
CA MET A 54 -10.88 -2.90 -9.79
C MET A 54 -11.85 -2.70 -10.97
N ARG A 55 -11.51 -3.17 -12.18
CA ARG A 55 -12.44 -3.15 -13.33
C ARG A 55 -13.70 -3.95 -13.06
N ALA A 56 -13.56 -5.16 -12.51
CA ALA A 56 -14.70 -5.99 -12.12
C ALA A 56 -15.59 -5.31 -11.06
N LYS A 57 -14.98 -4.52 -10.17
CA LYS A 57 -15.69 -3.71 -9.18
C LYS A 57 -16.41 -2.52 -9.81
N MET A 58 -15.77 -1.78 -10.72
CA MET A 58 -16.36 -0.64 -11.42
C MET A 58 -17.44 -1.04 -12.43
N ALA A 59 -17.47 -2.30 -12.86
CA ALA A 59 -18.59 -2.84 -13.62
C ALA A 59 -19.88 -2.97 -12.77
N LYS A 60 -19.76 -2.99 -11.43
CA LYS A 60 -20.87 -3.21 -10.49
C LYS A 60 -21.20 -1.99 -9.64
N MET A 61 -20.27 -1.05 -9.50
CA MET A 61 -20.43 0.12 -8.64
C MET A 61 -19.95 1.38 -9.35
N LYS A 62 -20.49 2.53 -8.93
CA LYS A 62 -20.06 3.84 -9.46
C LYS A 62 -18.90 4.44 -8.64
N PRO A 63 -18.11 5.35 -9.22
CA PRO A 63 -17.03 6.05 -8.49
C PRO A 63 -17.48 6.71 -7.18
N GLU A 64 -18.70 7.25 -7.11
CA GLU A 64 -19.23 7.89 -5.90
C GLU A 64 -19.51 6.88 -4.77
N GLU A 65 -19.91 5.66 -5.12
CA GLU A 65 -20.08 4.57 -4.15
C GLU A 65 -18.73 4.08 -3.67
N TYR A 66 -17.74 4.03 -4.56
CA TYR A 66 -16.36 3.71 -4.19
C TYR A 66 -15.76 4.77 -3.24
N ALA A 67 -16.03 6.05 -3.47
CA ALA A 67 -15.64 7.15 -2.58
C ALA A 67 -16.20 6.96 -1.16
N LYS A 68 -17.48 6.57 -1.05
CA LYS A 68 -18.11 6.25 0.25
C LYS A 68 -17.43 5.05 0.91
N GLU A 69 -17.14 4.00 0.16
CA GLU A 69 -16.44 2.82 0.68
C GLU A 69 -15.01 3.13 1.14
N LEU A 70 -14.30 4.02 0.43
CA LEU A 70 -12.98 4.50 0.86
C LEU A 70 -13.09 5.32 2.15
N THR A 71 -14.03 6.25 2.21
CA THR A 71 -14.30 7.08 3.40
C THR A 71 -14.54 6.21 4.63
N THR A 72 -15.43 5.21 4.53
CA THR A 72 -15.72 4.26 5.62
C THR A 72 -14.48 3.45 6.04
N ARG A 73 -13.60 3.12 5.10
CA ARG A 73 -12.40 2.31 5.39
C ARG A 73 -11.26 3.09 6.03
N ILE A 74 -11.15 4.37 5.71
CA ILE A 74 -10.09 5.26 6.20
C ILE A 74 -10.46 5.82 7.58
N GLY A 75 -11.73 6.19 7.79
CA GLY A 75 -12.23 6.66 9.09
C GLY A 75 -13.03 7.96 9.00
N ASN A 76 -13.74 8.29 10.08
CA ASN A 76 -14.73 9.37 10.11
C ASN A 76 -14.13 10.79 10.05
N ASP A 77 -12.85 10.94 10.39
CA ASP A 77 -12.14 12.23 10.36
C ASP A 77 -11.63 12.59 8.96
N MET A 78 -11.80 11.70 7.98
CA MET A 78 -11.44 11.92 6.59
C MET A 78 -12.65 11.83 5.68
N SER A 79 -12.66 12.65 4.63
CA SER A 79 -13.63 12.55 3.54
C SER A 79 -12.93 12.39 2.21
N VAL A 80 -13.48 11.54 1.34
CA VAL A 80 -12.98 11.30 -0.01
C VAL A 80 -13.86 12.00 -1.03
N SER A 81 -13.25 12.68 -2.01
CA SER A 81 -13.96 13.31 -3.12
C SER A 81 -13.17 13.19 -4.43
N ASN A 82 -13.78 13.61 -5.54
CA ASN A 82 -13.14 13.68 -6.86
C ASN A 82 -12.43 12.37 -7.30
N VAL A 83 -13.10 11.23 -7.10
CA VAL A 83 -12.56 9.94 -7.54
C VAL A 83 -12.47 9.89 -9.07
N GLY A 84 -11.25 9.84 -9.58
CA GLY A 84 -10.89 9.60 -10.97
C GLY A 84 -10.42 8.17 -11.17
N ILE A 85 -10.82 7.58 -12.29
CA ILE A 85 -10.38 6.25 -12.71
C ILE A 85 -9.90 6.34 -14.14
N ASP A 86 -8.60 6.17 -14.32
CA ASP A 86 -7.96 6.17 -15.62
C ASP A 86 -7.81 4.75 -16.18
N SER A 87 -7.73 4.63 -17.51
CA SER A 87 -7.45 3.36 -18.20
C SER A 87 -8.47 2.24 -17.90
N LEU A 88 -9.71 2.59 -17.54
CA LEU A 88 -10.77 1.63 -17.22
C LEU A 88 -11.11 0.69 -18.40
N LYS A 89 -11.05 1.20 -19.63
CA LYS A 89 -11.34 0.47 -20.88
C LYS A 89 -10.08 0.03 -21.65
N LEU A 90 -8.89 0.34 -21.15
CA LEU A 90 -7.60 -0.03 -21.74
C LEU A 90 -7.06 -1.24 -20.99
N TYR A 91 -7.41 -2.45 -21.43
CA TYR A 91 -7.13 -3.69 -20.69
C TYR A 91 -5.66 -4.11 -20.71
N ASP A 92 -4.88 -3.55 -21.63
CA ASP A 92 -3.44 -3.72 -21.79
C ASP A 92 -2.62 -2.75 -20.92
N GLN A 93 -3.29 -1.85 -20.19
CA GLN A 93 -2.65 -0.86 -19.32
C GLN A 93 -3.06 -1.06 -17.86
N PRO A 94 -2.16 -0.76 -16.91
CA PRO A 94 -2.53 -0.70 -15.49
C PRO A 94 -3.56 0.40 -15.25
N LEU A 95 -4.48 0.16 -14.32
CA LEU A 95 -5.53 1.10 -13.96
C LEU A 95 -5.00 2.13 -12.96
N GLY A 96 -5.23 3.41 -13.24
CA GLY A 96 -4.91 4.52 -12.36
C GLY A 96 -6.12 4.96 -11.54
N ILE A 97 -5.95 5.17 -10.24
CA ILE A 97 -6.98 5.73 -9.36
C ILE A 97 -6.44 7.03 -8.78
N THR A 98 -7.23 8.10 -8.86
CA THR A 98 -6.93 9.37 -8.21
C THR A 98 -8.10 9.79 -7.33
N TYR A 99 -7.84 10.42 -6.19
CA TYR A 99 -8.90 11.04 -5.41
C TYR A 99 -8.34 12.09 -4.45
N ASP A 100 -9.22 13.00 -4.05
CA ASP A 100 -8.90 14.03 -3.06
C ASP A 100 -9.35 13.57 -1.67
N LEU A 101 -8.53 13.90 -0.69
CA LEU A 101 -8.77 13.70 0.73
C LEU A 101 -8.92 15.04 1.42
N HIS A 102 -9.84 15.12 2.37
CA HIS A 102 -9.85 16.17 3.36
C HIS A 102 -9.86 15.54 4.75
N MET A 103 -8.82 15.82 5.53
CA MET A 103 -8.67 15.38 6.92
C MET A 103 -9.02 16.54 7.84
N LYS A 104 -10.04 16.33 8.68
CA LYS A 104 -10.38 17.26 9.74
C LYS A 104 -9.36 17.10 10.87
N LEU A 105 -8.91 18.23 11.40
CA LEU A 105 -8.11 18.25 12.62
C LEU A 105 -8.97 18.85 13.72
N ASN A 106 -9.24 18.07 14.74
CA ASN A 106 -9.87 18.56 15.96
C ASN A 106 -8.84 19.36 16.76
N ASP A 107 -9.30 20.28 17.62
CA ASP A 107 -8.42 21.11 18.47
C ASP A 107 -7.85 20.30 19.66
N GLU A 108 -7.23 19.16 19.37
CA GLU A 108 -6.67 18.24 20.35
C GLU A 108 -5.19 18.56 20.61
N ASP A 109 -4.72 18.31 21.84
CA ASP A 109 -3.31 18.54 22.21
C ASP A 109 -2.35 17.56 21.50
N ILE A 110 -2.84 16.39 21.09
CA ILE A 110 -2.09 15.33 20.42
C ILE A 110 -2.91 14.81 19.23
N ILE A 111 -2.27 14.65 18.08
CA ILE A 111 -2.87 14.01 16.89
C ILE A 111 -2.13 12.71 16.61
N TYR A 112 -2.89 11.62 16.48
CA TYR A 112 -2.39 10.34 16.00
C TYR A 112 -2.77 10.15 14.53
N PHE A 113 -1.78 10.01 13.66
CA PHE A 113 -1.98 9.87 12.23
C PHE A 113 -1.43 8.54 11.73
N ASN A 114 -2.28 7.73 11.11
CA ASN A 114 -1.84 6.50 10.43
C ASN A 114 -1.42 6.85 8.99
N PRO A 115 -0.12 6.77 8.64
CA PRO A 115 0.38 7.25 7.36
C PRO A 115 -0.06 6.40 6.16
N LEU A 116 -0.46 5.14 6.37
CA LEU A 116 -0.84 4.23 5.30
C LEU A 116 -2.34 4.22 5.01
N LEU A 117 -3.16 4.91 5.81
CA LEU A 117 -4.62 4.97 5.64
C LEU A 117 -5.24 3.58 5.42
N ASN A 118 -5.74 3.30 4.21
CA ASN A 118 -6.36 2.04 3.80
C ASN A 118 -5.40 1.06 3.11
N GLU A 119 -4.14 1.43 2.90
CA GLU A 119 -3.13 0.64 2.18
C GLU A 119 -2.36 -0.35 3.07
N ALA A 120 -2.53 -0.26 4.39
CA ALA A 120 -1.96 -1.23 5.32
C ALA A 120 -2.58 -2.63 5.17
N ILE A 121 -1.75 -3.67 5.23
CA ILE A 121 -2.19 -5.05 5.25
C ILE A 121 -2.87 -5.32 6.60
N LYS A 122 -4.19 -5.59 6.56
CA LYS A 122 -4.99 -5.73 7.80
C LYS A 122 -4.87 -7.11 8.45
N LYS A 123 -4.60 -8.16 7.68
CA LYS A 123 -4.56 -9.54 8.16
C LYS A 123 -3.43 -10.30 7.48
N ASN A 124 -2.74 -11.13 8.26
CA ASN A 124 -1.74 -12.03 7.72
C ASN A 124 -2.45 -13.12 6.90
N PRO A 125 -2.09 -13.35 5.61
CA PRO A 125 -2.65 -14.45 4.84
C PRO A 125 -2.20 -15.83 5.35
N PHE A 126 -1.15 -15.89 6.18
CA PHE A 126 -0.54 -17.11 6.71
C PHE A 126 -0.86 -17.30 8.20
N THR A 127 -2.10 -17.66 8.53
CA THR A 127 -2.57 -17.76 9.94
C THR A 127 -2.30 -19.10 10.62
N SER A 128 -2.05 -20.18 9.87
CA SER A 128 -1.82 -21.51 10.43
C SER A 128 -0.54 -21.55 11.28
N ALA A 129 -0.59 -22.30 12.39
CA ALA A 129 0.59 -22.50 13.25
C ALA A 129 1.66 -23.33 12.52
N GLU A 130 1.22 -24.36 11.79
CA GLU A 130 2.05 -25.28 11.05
C GLU A 130 1.45 -25.52 9.67
N ARG A 131 2.29 -25.91 8.71
CA ARG A 131 1.90 -26.28 7.36
C ARG A 131 2.66 -27.54 6.93
N LYS A 132 1.98 -28.45 6.23
CA LYS A 132 2.57 -29.70 5.70
C LYS A 132 2.78 -29.71 4.19
N TYR A 133 2.39 -28.62 3.54
CA TYR A 133 2.41 -28.46 2.09
C TYR A 133 3.06 -27.12 1.75
N PRO A 134 3.72 -27.01 0.58
CA PRO A 134 4.28 -25.75 0.13
C PRO A 134 3.21 -24.66 -0.02
N ILE A 135 3.68 -23.43 -0.13
CA ILE A 135 2.85 -22.28 -0.51
C ILE A 135 3.11 -21.97 -1.96
N GLU A 136 2.04 -21.84 -2.72
CA GLU A 136 2.05 -21.34 -4.08
C GLU A 136 1.22 -20.06 -4.10
N MET A 137 1.89 -18.92 -4.29
CA MET A 137 1.27 -17.62 -4.53
C MET A 137 1.04 -17.46 -6.03
N PRO A 138 0.00 -16.71 -6.45
CA PRO A 138 -0.29 -16.53 -7.87
C PRO A 138 0.76 -15.71 -8.62
N TYR A 139 1.54 -14.88 -7.91
CA TYR A 139 2.54 -13.98 -8.46
C TYR A 139 3.51 -13.50 -7.38
N THR A 140 4.64 -12.96 -7.84
CA THR A 140 5.51 -12.08 -7.04
C THR A 140 4.90 -10.69 -6.96
N PHE A 141 5.22 -9.91 -5.93
CA PHE A 141 4.69 -8.55 -5.83
C PHE A 141 5.70 -7.53 -5.35
N ASP A 142 5.45 -6.27 -5.69
CA ASP A 142 6.23 -5.10 -5.30
C ASP A 142 5.28 -3.92 -5.10
N GLU A 143 4.90 -3.68 -3.86
CA GLU A 143 4.01 -2.60 -3.47
C GLU A 143 4.80 -1.49 -2.82
N THR A 144 4.66 -0.27 -3.33
CA THR A 144 5.28 0.93 -2.75
C THR A 144 4.22 1.97 -2.44
N PHE A 145 4.22 2.44 -1.20
CA PHE A 145 3.47 3.59 -0.74
C PHE A 145 4.43 4.72 -0.37
N VAL A 146 4.17 5.92 -0.87
CA VAL A 146 4.92 7.13 -0.54
C VAL A 146 3.97 8.17 0.06
N LEU A 147 4.38 8.75 1.17
CA LEU A 147 3.74 9.89 1.81
C LEU A 147 4.67 11.10 1.69
N ASP A 148 4.13 12.22 1.25
CA ASP A 148 4.71 13.54 1.45
C ASP A 148 3.65 14.40 2.15
N MET A 149 3.90 14.76 3.41
CA MET A 149 2.96 15.58 4.16
C MET A 149 3.65 16.78 4.78
N GLU A 150 2.95 17.91 4.77
CA GLU A 150 3.29 19.01 5.67
C GLU A 150 2.99 18.64 7.12
N VAL A 151 3.75 19.21 8.05
CA VAL A 151 3.39 19.16 9.46
C VAL A 151 2.12 20.00 9.67
N PRO A 152 1.09 19.50 10.38
CA PRO A 152 -0.11 20.27 10.65
C PRO A 152 0.17 21.63 11.29
N LYS A 153 -0.50 22.69 10.82
CA LYS A 153 -0.39 24.05 11.38
C LYS A 153 -0.63 24.03 12.90
N GLY A 154 0.29 24.58 13.68
CA GLY A 154 0.20 24.64 15.14
C GLY A 154 0.66 23.36 15.86
N TYR A 155 1.27 22.42 15.14
CA TYR A 155 1.82 21.18 15.71
C TYR A 155 3.30 21.03 15.37
N LYS A 156 3.96 20.15 16.13
CA LYS A 156 5.28 19.61 15.82
C LYS A 156 5.24 18.10 15.86
N VAL A 157 6.16 17.46 15.15
CA VAL A 157 6.37 16.01 15.22
C VAL A 157 6.92 15.66 16.61
N ASP A 158 6.17 14.88 17.37
CA ASP A 158 6.56 14.39 18.70
C ASP A 158 7.25 13.03 18.58
N GLU A 159 6.59 12.07 17.92
CA GLU A 159 7.10 10.72 17.70
C GLU A 159 6.91 10.30 16.24
N LEU A 160 7.94 9.64 15.69
CA LEU A 160 7.86 8.93 14.42
C LEU A 160 8.15 7.45 14.63
N PRO A 161 7.49 6.59 13.85
CA PRO A 161 7.88 5.19 13.77
C PRO A 161 9.36 5.03 13.42
N LYS A 162 10.01 4.02 14.00
CA LYS A 162 11.43 3.75 13.73
C LYS A 162 11.60 3.22 12.32
N SER A 163 12.49 3.88 11.56
CA SER A 163 12.83 3.44 10.21
C SER A 163 13.47 2.05 10.23
N VAL A 164 13.03 1.17 9.33
CA VAL A 164 13.56 -0.20 9.23
C VAL A 164 13.66 -0.66 7.79
N ARG A 165 14.70 -1.47 7.51
CA ARG A 165 14.80 -2.35 6.35
C ARG A 165 14.92 -3.78 6.85
N TYR A 166 14.01 -4.64 6.40
CA TYR A 166 14.02 -6.06 6.68
C TYR A 166 14.21 -6.78 5.34
N LYS A 167 15.27 -7.58 5.21
CA LYS A 167 15.45 -8.50 4.08
C LYS A 167 14.88 -9.86 4.45
N PHE A 168 14.07 -10.43 3.58
CA PHE A 168 13.48 -11.74 3.76
C PHE A 168 14.33 -12.78 3.02
N ASN A 169 14.82 -13.78 3.75
CA ASN A 169 15.69 -14.86 3.26
C ASN A 169 16.77 -14.36 2.29
N GLU A 170 17.54 -13.36 2.73
CA GLU A 170 18.57 -12.62 1.98
C GLU A 170 18.07 -11.84 0.74
N ASP A 171 17.45 -12.51 -0.23
CA ASP A 171 17.04 -11.98 -1.52
C ASP A 171 15.63 -12.40 -1.98
N GLU A 172 14.89 -13.20 -1.19
CA GLU A 172 13.53 -13.64 -1.54
C GLU A 172 12.46 -12.55 -1.32
N GLY A 173 12.79 -11.49 -0.58
CA GLY A 173 11.89 -10.35 -0.39
C GLY A 173 12.49 -9.22 0.44
N MET A 174 11.74 -8.14 0.56
CA MET A 174 12.10 -7.01 1.41
C MET A 174 10.89 -6.25 1.93
N PHE A 175 11.06 -5.69 3.12
CA PHE A 175 10.17 -4.69 3.68
C PHE A 175 10.98 -3.46 4.09
N GLU A 176 10.57 -2.29 3.62
CA GLU A 176 11.14 -1.00 3.96
C GLU A 176 10.05 -0.12 4.55
N TYR A 177 10.31 0.49 5.70
CA TYR A 177 9.45 1.48 6.32
C TYR A 177 10.34 2.63 6.76
N ILE A 178 10.51 3.61 5.89
CA ILE A 178 11.55 4.64 6.01
C ILE A 178 10.88 6.00 6.16
N PHE A 179 11.31 6.75 7.17
CA PHE A 179 10.85 8.11 7.44
C PHE A 179 12.00 9.11 7.28
N ALA A 180 11.65 10.27 6.71
CA ALA A 180 12.47 11.46 6.75
C ALA A 180 11.61 12.62 7.28
N LYS A 181 12.19 13.52 8.08
CA LYS A 181 11.48 14.70 8.56
C LYS A 181 12.33 15.95 8.47
N THR A 182 11.64 17.06 8.25
CA THR A 182 12.09 18.42 8.48
C THR A 182 11.12 19.08 9.48
N PRO A 183 11.38 20.31 9.95
CA PRO A 183 10.42 21.03 10.77
C PRO A 183 9.05 21.24 10.09
N GLU A 184 9.02 21.30 8.75
CA GLU A 184 7.82 21.63 7.96
C GLU A 184 7.16 20.43 7.30
N LYS A 185 7.91 19.34 7.07
CA LYS A 185 7.44 18.18 6.30
C LYS A 185 7.85 16.85 6.89
N VAL A 186 7.01 15.84 6.72
CA VAL A 186 7.29 14.43 6.96
C VAL A 186 7.14 13.68 5.65
N GLN A 187 8.16 12.89 5.31
CA GLN A 187 8.14 11.98 4.17
C GLN A 187 8.26 10.55 4.68
N MET A 188 7.49 9.65 4.09
CA MET A 188 7.56 8.22 4.39
C MET A 188 7.56 7.41 3.10
N ARG A 189 8.37 6.37 3.05
CA ARG A 189 8.30 5.32 2.04
C ARG A 189 8.10 3.96 2.73
N CYS A 190 6.97 3.34 2.45
CA CYS A 190 6.68 1.96 2.80
C CYS A 190 6.77 1.10 1.53
N ARG A 191 7.64 0.10 1.50
CA ARG A 191 7.72 -0.86 0.39
C ARG A 191 7.68 -2.27 0.92
N MET A 192 6.85 -3.10 0.33
CA MET A 192 6.85 -4.53 0.57
C MET A 192 6.97 -5.25 -0.76
N ALA A 193 7.98 -6.09 -0.89
CA ALA A 193 8.19 -6.87 -2.09
C ALA A 193 8.55 -8.31 -1.74
N VAL A 194 8.02 -9.25 -2.50
CA VAL A 194 8.35 -10.67 -2.42
C VAL A 194 8.64 -11.15 -3.83
N PHE A 195 9.85 -11.67 -4.04
CA PHE A 195 10.40 -12.00 -5.36
C PHE A 195 10.28 -13.48 -5.72
N LYS A 196 9.70 -14.28 -4.82
CA LYS A 196 9.41 -15.70 -5.00
C LYS A 196 7.94 -15.96 -4.72
N ALA A 197 7.28 -16.67 -5.61
CA ALA A 197 5.87 -17.03 -5.49
C ALA A 197 5.70 -18.41 -4.84
N ASN A 198 6.72 -19.26 -4.82
CA ASN A 198 6.66 -20.61 -4.27
C ASN A 198 7.57 -20.76 -3.05
N PHE A 199 7.05 -21.24 -1.94
CA PHE A 199 7.80 -21.46 -0.70
C PHE A 199 7.69 -22.91 -0.24
N ALA A 200 8.83 -23.48 0.13
CA ALA A 200 8.85 -24.83 0.69
C ALA A 200 8.23 -24.83 2.10
N GLN A 201 8.00 -26.01 2.66
CA GLN A 201 7.42 -26.10 4.00
C GLN A 201 8.32 -25.45 5.06
N GLU A 202 9.63 -25.59 4.89
CA GLU A 202 10.66 -25.10 5.79
C GLU A 202 10.68 -23.56 5.84
N ASP A 203 10.34 -22.90 4.74
CA ASP A 203 10.30 -21.44 4.63
C ASP A 203 9.05 -20.83 5.30
N TYR A 204 8.05 -21.65 5.64
CA TYR A 204 6.73 -21.17 6.06
C TYR A 204 6.77 -20.26 7.28
N GLU A 205 7.54 -20.64 8.30
CA GLU A 205 7.64 -19.88 9.54
C GLU A 205 8.24 -18.49 9.27
N SER A 206 9.34 -18.44 8.52
CA SER A 206 10.00 -17.19 8.13
C SER A 206 9.07 -16.28 7.32
N LEU A 207 8.30 -16.84 6.38
CA LEU A 207 7.33 -16.09 5.57
C LEU A 207 6.21 -15.50 6.45
N ARG A 208 5.67 -16.30 7.37
CA ARG A 208 4.63 -15.84 8.31
C ARG A 208 5.15 -14.72 9.19
N GLU A 209 6.36 -14.84 9.70
CA GLU A 209 7.01 -13.81 10.53
C GLU A 209 7.24 -12.53 9.74
N PHE A 210 7.72 -12.63 8.49
CA PHE A 210 7.92 -11.48 7.60
C PHE A 210 6.62 -10.67 7.41
N PHE A 211 5.51 -11.34 7.08
CA PHE A 211 4.21 -10.68 6.96
C PHE A 211 3.72 -10.11 8.29
N SER A 212 3.92 -10.84 9.40
CA SER A 212 3.51 -10.36 10.74
C SER A 212 4.29 -9.11 11.15
N PHE A 213 5.59 -9.07 10.85
CA PHE A 213 6.45 -7.92 11.09
C PHE A 213 6.01 -6.71 10.27
N ALA A 214 5.76 -6.90 8.96
CA ALA A 214 5.29 -5.85 8.07
C ALA A 214 3.94 -5.28 8.56
N ILE A 215 2.96 -6.13 8.88
CA ILE A 215 1.64 -5.72 9.39
C ILE A 215 1.78 -4.91 10.68
N LYS A 216 2.61 -5.36 11.62
CA LYS A 216 2.85 -4.64 12.87
C LYS A 216 3.44 -3.25 12.61
N LYS A 217 4.40 -3.14 11.70
CA LYS A 217 5.03 -1.87 11.31
C LYS A 217 4.07 -0.92 10.59
N GLN A 218 3.26 -1.45 9.69
CA GLN A 218 2.23 -0.69 8.97
C GLN A 218 1.12 -0.17 9.90
N GLY A 219 0.97 -0.73 11.09
CA GLY A 219 0.04 -0.25 12.13
C GLY A 219 0.60 0.87 13.02
N GLU A 220 1.88 1.22 12.90
CA GLU A 220 2.49 2.30 13.70
C GLU A 220 2.02 3.68 13.22
N GLN A 221 1.78 4.60 14.15
CA GLN A 221 1.24 5.93 13.88
C GLN A 221 2.33 7.01 14.03
N ILE A 222 2.15 8.12 13.31
CA ILE A 222 2.88 9.37 13.55
C ILE A 222 2.15 10.13 14.66
N VAL A 223 2.89 10.66 15.63
CA VAL A 223 2.35 11.47 16.73
C VAL A 223 2.76 12.92 16.55
N PHE A 224 1.78 13.81 16.47
CA PHE A 224 1.98 15.25 16.48
C PHE A 224 1.50 15.84 17.80
N LYS A 225 2.23 16.84 18.30
CA LYS A 225 1.89 17.54 19.53
C LYS A 225 1.73 19.03 19.29
N LYS A 226 0.68 19.62 19.85
CA LYS A 226 0.38 21.03 19.69
C LYS A 226 1.52 21.88 20.23
N THR A 227 1.99 22.83 19.43
CA THR A 227 2.96 23.83 19.88
C THR A 227 2.21 24.87 20.68
N ARG A 228 2.39 24.88 22.01
CA ARG A 228 1.92 25.98 22.83
C ARG A 228 2.77 27.23 22.52
N PRO A 229 2.15 28.41 22.42
CA PRO A 229 2.89 29.67 22.31
C PRO A 229 3.75 29.93 23.55
#